data_AF-N0DYM2-F1
#
_entry.id   AF-N0DYM2-F1
#
_cell.length_a   1.000
_cell.length_b   1.000
_cell.length_c   1.000
_cell.angle_alpha   90.00
_cell.angle_beta   90.00
_cell.angle_gamma   90.00
#
_symmetry.space_group_name_H-M   'P 1'
#
loop_
_entity.id
_entity.type
_entity.pdbx_description
1 polymer ?
#
loop_
_entity_poly.entity_id
_entity_poly.type
_entity_poly.pdbx_seq_one_letter_code
_entity_poly.pdbx_strand_id
1 'polypeptide(L)'
;MCSYCGCENIEVVGRFMREHTEIINASGVLRAACDAGSQDAIAAAAAEVARLFAPHSAAEEAGIFTVMAEDPEFTDYVTRLCSEHQQLDAHLATIVAAADDANRHAAYEEFEHLLRGHIDREDNSLFPAAAVAFAGPEWERVAALTPDA
;
A
#
# COMPACT_ATOMS: atom_id res chain seq x y z
N MET A 1 -2.27 2.91 -12.53
CA MET A 1 -3.01 1.87 -13.26
C MET A 1 -2.36 1.59 -14.60
N CYS A 2 -1.42 0.63 -14.60
CA CYS A 2 -0.92 0.01 -15.81
C CYS A 2 -2.07 -0.67 -16.55
N SER A 3 -2.25 -0.36 -17.83
CA SER A 3 -3.22 -1.00 -18.73
C SER A 3 -2.55 -1.94 -19.72
N TYR A 4 -1.24 -2.20 -19.55
CA TYR A 4 -0.41 -2.91 -20.52
C TYR A 4 -0.27 -4.41 -20.21
N CYS A 5 -0.43 -4.84 -18.94
CA CYS A 5 -0.37 -6.27 -18.58
C CYS A 5 -1.71 -7.01 -18.55
N GLY A 6 -2.85 -6.31 -18.42
CA GLY A 6 -4.16 -6.96 -18.23
C GLY A 6 -4.31 -7.68 -16.87
N CYS A 7 -3.28 -7.57 -16.03
CA CYS A 7 -3.14 -8.06 -14.66
C CYS A 7 -4.28 -7.55 -13.76
N GLU A 8 -4.87 -6.39 -14.05
CA GLU A 8 -6.05 -5.86 -13.35
C GLU A 8 -7.30 -6.75 -13.47
N ASN A 9 -7.34 -7.66 -14.45
CA ASN A 9 -8.43 -8.63 -14.61
C ASN A 9 -8.27 -9.86 -13.71
N ILE A 10 -7.11 -10.04 -13.06
CA ILE A 10 -6.92 -11.04 -12.03
C ILE A 10 -7.59 -10.52 -10.76
N GLU A 11 -8.56 -11.26 -10.22
CA GLU A 11 -9.48 -10.76 -9.19
C GLU A 11 -8.77 -10.10 -7.98
N VAL A 12 -7.76 -10.78 -7.42
CA VAL A 12 -7.00 -10.28 -6.28
C VAL A 12 -6.15 -9.04 -6.62
N VAL A 13 -5.49 -9.03 -7.77
CA VAL A 13 -4.68 -7.88 -8.23
C VAL A 13 -5.59 -6.69 -8.51
N GLY A 14 -6.70 -6.92 -9.22
CA GLY A 14 -7.70 -5.89 -9.50
C GLY A 14 -8.31 -5.31 -8.21
N ARG A 15 -8.45 -6.12 -7.16
CA ARG A 15 -8.84 -5.64 -5.82
C ARG A 15 -7.76 -4.71 -5.23
N PHE A 16 -6.51 -5.15 -5.13
CA PHE A 16 -5.43 -4.34 -4.55
C PHE A 16 -5.24 -3.00 -5.29
N MET A 17 -5.33 -2.99 -6.62
CA MET A 17 -5.26 -1.75 -7.41
C MET A 17 -6.44 -0.78 -7.14
N ARG A 18 -7.64 -1.30 -6.80
CA ARG A 18 -8.76 -0.45 -6.37
C ARG A 18 -8.51 0.10 -4.97
N GLU A 19 -8.06 -0.73 -4.04
CA GLU A 19 -7.69 -0.33 -2.68
C GLU A 19 -6.58 0.74 -2.70
N HIS A 20 -5.56 0.59 -3.55
CA HIS A 20 -4.55 1.63 -3.81
C HIS A 20 -5.18 2.97 -4.16
N THR A 21 -6.19 2.98 -5.03
CA THR A 21 -6.90 4.20 -5.42
C THR A 21 -7.64 4.81 -4.22
N GLU A 22 -8.26 3.99 -3.37
CA GLU A 22 -8.95 4.44 -2.16
C GLU A 22 -7.98 5.03 -1.13
N ILE A 23 -6.85 4.36 -0.88
CA ILE A 23 -5.78 4.81 0.01
C ILE A 23 -5.19 6.15 -0.48
N ILE A 24 -4.97 6.28 -1.79
CA ILE A 24 -4.54 7.52 -2.45
C ILE A 24 -5.55 8.66 -2.24
N ASN A 25 -6.85 8.37 -2.35
CA ASN A 25 -7.87 9.39 -2.15
C ASN A 25 -7.93 9.82 -0.68
N ALA A 26 -7.82 8.87 0.25
CA ALA A 26 -7.76 9.15 1.68
C ALA A 26 -6.51 9.95 2.07
N SER A 27 -5.34 9.67 1.46
CA SER A 27 -4.12 10.46 1.68
C SER A 27 -4.26 11.90 1.18
N GLY A 28 -5.04 12.13 0.12
CA GLY A 28 -5.41 13.49 -0.32
C GLY A 28 -6.27 14.24 0.70
N VAL A 29 -7.19 13.55 1.39
CA VAL A 29 -7.95 14.14 2.51
C VAL A 29 -7.02 14.47 3.68
N LEU A 30 -6.06 13.60 3.99
CA LEU A 30 -5.05 13.87 5.01
C LEU A 30 -4.21 15.11 4.66
N ARG A 31 -3.83 15.31 3.39
CA ARG A 31 -3.15 16.54 2.96
C ARG A 31 -3.97 17.78 3.29
N ALA A 32 -5.24 17.78 2.89
CA ALA A 32 -6.13 18.91 3.11
C ALA A 32 -6.31 19.20 4.61
N ALA A 33 -6.34 18.16 5.46
CA ALA A 33 -6.38 18.33 6.91
C ALA A 33 -5.07 18.95 7.46
N CYS A 34 -3.91 18.51 6.96
CA CYS A 34 -2.61 19.09 7.33
C CYS A 34 -2.51 20.57 6.97
N ASP A 35 -2.99 20.95 5.78
CA ASP A 35 -3.00 22.33 5.27
C ASP A 35 -3.97 23.22 6.10
N ALA A 36 -5.09 22.66 6.59
CA ALA A 36 -6.07 23.39 7.40
C ALA A 36 -5.65 23.54 8.88
N GLY A 37 -4.73 22.72 9.37
CA GLY A 37 -4.15 22.83 10.72
C GLY A 37 -5.05 22.39 11.89
N SER A 38 -6.16 21.68 11.61
CA SER A 38 -7.02 21.14 12.68
C SER A 38 -6.52 19.78 13.14
N GLN A 39 -6.02 19.70 14.38
CA GLN A 39 -5.46 18.46 14.95
C GLN A 39 -6.47 17.31 14.97
N ASP A 40 -7.74 17.58 15.30
CA ASP A 40 -8.79 16.56 15.29
C ASP A 40 -9.06 16.05 13.86
N ALA A 41 -9.04 16.94 12.86
CA ALA A 41 -9.23 16.55 11.47
C ALA A 41 -8.03 15.75 10.94
N ILE A 42 -6.80 16.12 11.31
CA ILE A 42 -5.57 15.39 10.96
C ILE A 42 -5.61 13.99 11.56
N ALA A 43 -5.94 13.87 12.84
CA ALA A 43 -6.03 12.58 13.51
C ALA A 43 -7.11 11.68 12.89
N ALA A 44 -8.28 12.24 12.56
CA ALA A 44 -9.36 11.49 11.91
C ALA A 44 -8.97 11.05 10.48
N ALA A 45 -8.33 11.91 9.69
CA ALA A 45 -7.90 11.58 8.34
C ALA A 45 -6.78 10.52 8.34
N ALA A 46 -5.80 10.63 9.24
CA ALA A 46 -4.74 9.63 9.38
C ALA A 46 -5.29 8.28 9.83
N ALA A 47 -6.28 8.27 10.74
CA ALA A 47 -6.97 7.05 11.15
C ALA A 47 -7.72 6.39 9.97
N GLU A 48 -8.32 7.18 9.08
CA GLU A 48 -8.99 6.63 7.89
C GLU A 48 -8.00 6.04 6.89
N VAL A 49 -6.85 6.68 6.67
CA VAL A 49 -5.78 6.10 5.85
C VAL A 49 -5.31 4.77 6.45
N ALA A 50 -5.04 4.71 7.77
CA ALA A 50 -4.64 3.49 8.44
C ALA A 50 -5.72 2.39 8.36
N ARG A 51 -7.01 2.76 8.48
CA ARG A 51 -8.14 1.82 8.37
C ARG A 51 -8.22 1.15 7.01
N LEU A 52 -7.84 1.85 5.94
CA LEU A 52 -7.77 1.30 4.59
C LEU A 52 -6.46 0.54 4.35
N PHE A 53 -5.34 1.09 4.79
CA PHE A 53 -4.01 0.56 4.51
C PHE A 53 -3.70 -0.73 5.27
N ALA A 54 -4.04 -0.83 6.55
CA ALA A 54 -3.70 -1.98 7.39
C ALA A 54 -4.29 -3.33 6.89
N PRO A 55 -5.59 -3.44 6.54
CA PRO A 55 -6.11 -4.70 5.99
C PRO A 55 -5.55 -5.00 4.59
N HIS A 56 -5.26 -3.98 3.80
CA HIS A 56 -4.67 -4.10 2.47
C HIS A 56 -3.26 -4.70 2.52
N SER A 57 -2.35 -4.09 3.29
CA SER A 57 -0.96 -4.56 3.44
C SER A 57 -0.90 -5.97 4.04
N ALA A 58 -1.74 -6.26 5.04
CA ALA A 58 -1.84 -7.60 5.61
C ALA A 58 -2.30 -8.65 4.59
N ALA A 59 -3.19 -8.29 3.67
CA ALA A 59 -3.69 -9.19 2.64
C ALA A 59 -2.64 -9.50 1.57
N GLU A 60 -1.85 -8.50 1.19
CA GLU A 60 -0.73 -8.67 0.27
C GLU A 60 0.36 -9.57 0.86
N GLU A 61 0.76 -9.28 2.11
CA GLU A 61 1.77 -10.03 2.85
C GLU A 61 1.38 -11.51 3.01
N ALA A 62 0.14 -11.77 3.43
CA ALA A 62 -0.37 -13.13 3.57
C ALA A 62 -0.52 -13.84 2.22
N GLY A 63 -0.96 -13.13 1.19
CA GLY A 63 -1.27 -13.67 -0.13
C GLY A 63 -0.10 -13.64 -1.10
N ILE A 64 -0.14 -12.66 -2.00
CA ILE A 64 0.75 -12.61 -3.17
C ILE A 64 2.23 -12.50 -2.80
N PHE A 65 2.58 -11.80 -1.71
CA PHE A 65 3.97 -11.67 -1.26
C PHE A 65 4.51 -12.98 -0.72
N THR A 66 3.71 -13.72 0.06
CA THR A 66 4.09 -15.04 0.56
C THR A 66 4.43 -15.99 -0.58
N VAL A 67 3.63 -16.01 -1.65
CA VAL A 67 3.90 -16.88 -2.81
C VAL A 67 5.08 -16.36 -3.65
N MET A 68 5.18 -15.04 -3.86
CA MET A 68 6.29 -14.44 -4.62
C MET A 68 7.65 -14.66 -3.93
N ALA A 69 7.70 -14.62 -2.61
CA ALA A 69 8.93 -14.79 -1.84
C ALA A 69 9.51 -16.22 -1.89
N GLU A 70 8.76 -17.20 -2.40
CA GLU A 70 9.26 -18.57 -2.63
C GLU A 70 10.28 -18.62 -3.77
N ASP A 71 10.23 -17.66 -4.69
CA ASP A 71 11.27 -17.44 -5.68
C ASP A 71 12.41 -16.60 -5.06
N PRO A 72 13.64 -17.15 -4.96
CA PRO A 72 14.79 -16.44 -4.40
C PRO A 72 15.12 -15.11 -5.10
N GLU A 73 14.71 -14.92 -6.36
CA GLU A 73 14.92 -13.65 -7.08
C GLU A 73 14.07 -12.51 -6.52
N PHE A 74 12.94 -12.83 -5.85
CA PHE A 74 11.99 -11.84 -5.32
C PHE A 74 12.04 -11.69 -3.80
N THR A 75 12.71 -12.58 -3.06
CA THR A 75 12.74 -12.54 -1.58
C THR A 75 13.16 -11.18 -1.02
N ASP A 76 14.26 -10.60 -1.52
CA ASP A 76 14.74 -9.28 -1.06
C ASP A 76 13.78 -8.15 -1.44
N TYR A 77 13.14 -8.27 -2.60
CA TYR A 77 12.19 -7.28 -3.10
C TYR A 77 10.90 -7.29 -2.27
N VAL A 78 10.36 -8.47 -1.95
CA VAL A 78 9.21 -8.62 -1.05
C VAL A 78 9.55 -8.14 0.36
N THR A 79 10.72 -8.50 0.89
CA THR A 79 11.18 -8.03 2.21
C THR A 79 11.20 -6.51 2.29
N ARG A 80 11.63 -5.85 1.21
CA ARG A 80 11.59 -4.40 1.10
C ARG A 80 10.16 -3.87 1.16
N LEU A 81 9.22 -4.42 0.39
CA LEU A 81 7.81 -3.97 0.38
C LEU A 81 7.17 -4.10 1.77
N CYS A 82 7.37 -5.22 2.46
CA CYS A 82 6.93 -5.39 3.85
C CYS A 82 7.53 -4.34 4.80
N SER A 83 8.80 -3.97 4.60
CA SER A 83 9.42 -2.89 5.38
C SER A 83 8.83 -1.52 5.05
N GLU A 84 8.43 -1.29 3.80
CA GLU A 84 7.76 -0.06 3.37
C GLU A 84 6.35 0.04 3.98
N HIS A 85 5.61 -1.07 4.14
CA HIS A 85 4.35 -1.09 4.90
C HIS A 85 4.52 -0.57 6.33
N GLN A 86 5.52 -1.09 7.05
CA GLN A 86 5.80 -0.68 8.42
C GLN A 86 6.20 0.80 8.51
N GLN A 87 6.96 1.28 7.52
CA GLN A 87 7.35 2.69 7.45
C GLN A 87 6.15 3.60 7.19
N LEU A 88 5.23 3.21 6.30
CA LEU A 88 4.00 3.97 6.01
C LEU A 88 3.13 4.13 7.26
N ASP A 89 2.92 3.06 8.02
CA ASP A 89 2.20 3.11 9.30
C ASP A 89 2.89 4.03 10.32
N ALA A 90 4.21 3.94 10.44
CA ALA A 90 4.98 4.79 11.33
C ALA A 90 4.88 6.28 10.94
N HIS A 91 4.91 6.59 9.64
CA HIS A 91 4.78 7.94 9.14
C HIS A 91 3.41 8.56 9.47
N LEU A 92 2.31 7.79 9.45
CA LEU A 92 1.00 8.28 9.88
C LEU A 92 1.04 8.74 11.35
N ALA A 93 1.69 7.99 12.23
CA ALA A 93 1.89 8.38 13.63
C ALA A 93 2.76 9.65 13.75
N THR A 94 3.80 9.78 12.93
CA THR A 94 4.66 10.98 12.88
C THR A 94 3.88 12.23 12.46
N ILE A 95 3.02 12.13 11.44
CA ILE A 95 2.17 13.25 10.97
C ILE A 95 1.26 13.74 12.10
N VAL A 96 0.61 12.81 12.80
CA VAL A 96 -0.30 13.15 13.91
C VAL A 96 0.47 13.75 15.11
N ALA A 97 1.69 13.28 15.38
CA ALA A 97 2.49 13.71 16.53
C ALA A 97 3.36 14.95 16.25
N ALA A 98 3.34 15.51 15.04
CA ALA A 98 4.20 16.62 14.66
C ALA A 98 4.01 17.86 15.57
N ALA A 99 5.11 18.45 16.01
CA ALA A 99 5.11 19.55 16.98
C ALA A 99 4.63 20.90 16.40
N ASP A 100 4.76 21.07 15.10
CA ASP A 100 4.38 22.27 14.36
C ASP A 100 4.02 21.94 12.92
N ASP A 101 3.51 22.95 12.21
CA ASP A 101 3.07 22.82 10.83
C ASP A 101 4.21 22.44 9.89
N ALA A 102 5.41 23.01 10.04
CA ALA A 102 6.52 22.73 9.12
C ALA A 102 6.94 21.25 9.20
N ASN A 103 7.08 20.72 10.41
CA ASN A 103 7.39 19.31 10.64
C ASN A 103 6.26 18.40 10.14
N ARG A 104 5.01 18.80 10.29
CA ARG A 104 3.86 18.03 9.81
C ARG A 104 3.82 17.93 8.29
N HIS A 105 4.06 19.03 7.58
CA HIS A 105 4.08 19.03 6.12
C HIS A 105 5.26 18.20 5.59
N ALA A 106 6.45 18.32 6.19
CA ALA A 106 7.59 17.48 5.83
C ALA A 106 7.29 15.98 6.03
N ALA A 107 6.71 15.60 7.18
CA ALA A 107 6.33 14.21 7.44
C ALA A 107 5.26 13.70 6.45
N TYR A 108 4.31 14.55 6.05
CA TYR A 108 3.33 14.21 5.02
C TYR A 108 3.98 14.02 3.65
N GLU A 109 4.91 14.90 3.25
CA GLU A 109 5.60 14.79 1.96
C GLU A 109 6.43 13.51 1.86
N GLU A 110 7.11 13.13 2.94
CA GLU A 110 7.82 11.85 3.03
C GLU A 110 6.86 10.66 2.93
N PHE A 111 5.75 10.70 3.66
CA PHE A 111 4.69 9.68 3.59
C PHE A 111 4.12 9.53 2.17
N GLU A 112 3.76 10.65 1.54
CA GLU A 112 3.19 10.63 0.18
C GLU A 112 4.20 10.08 -0.83
N HIS A 113 5.47 10.52 -0.74
CA HIS A 113 6.51 10.01 -1.62
C HIS A 113 6.71 8.50 -1.46
N LEU A 114 6.76 8.01 -0.22
CA LEU A 114 6.88 6.59 0.08
C LEU A 114 5.67 5.81 -0.45
N LEU A 115 4.45 6.28 -0.17
CA LEU A 115 3.19 5.64 -0.57
C LEU A 115 3.09 5.51 -2.09
N ARG A 116 3.37 6.59 -2.82
CA ARG A 116 3.32 6.58 -4.29
C ARG A 116 4.38 5.67 -4.88
N GLY A 117 5.59 5.68 -4.32
CA GLY A 117 6.67 4.82 -4.78
C GLY A 117 6.42 3.34 -4.48
N HIS A 118 5.77 3.05 -3.35
CA HIS A 118 5.38 1.71 -2.94
C HIS A 118 4.30 1.14 -3.87
N ILE A 119 3.18 1.87 -4.05
CA ILE A 119 2.12 1.51 -4.99
C ILE A 119 2.66 1.32 -6.42
N ASP A 120 3.59 2.17 -6.87
CA ASP A 120 4.22 2.02 -8.19
C ASP A 120 5.02 0.71 -8.33
N ARG A 121 5.75 0.31 -7.28
CA ARG A 121 6.49 -0.96 -7.26
C ARG A 121 5.55 -2.15 -7.32
N GLU A 122 4.39 -2.09 -6.69
CA GLU A 122 3.39 -3.16 -6.79
C GLU A 122 2.66 -3.15 -8.12
N ASP A 123 1.94 -2.07 -8.44
CA ASP A 123 1.11 -1.94 -9.62
C ASP A 123 1.89 -2.16 -10.92
N ASN A 124 3.14 -1.68 -10.97
CA ASN A 124 3.93 -1.61 -12.19
C ASN A 124 5.16 -2.53 -12.18
N SER A 125 5.46 -3.23 -11.07
CA SER A 125 6.56 -4.22 -11.04
C SER A 125 6.13 -5.57 -10.48
N LEU A 126 5.74 -5.67 -9.20
CA LEU A 126 5.48 -6.97 -8.56
C LEU A 126 4.25 -7.66 -9.12
N PHE A 127 3.10 -6.97 -9.24
CA PHE A 127 1.88 -7.59 -9.74
C PHE A 127 2.00 -8.02 -11.21
N PRO A 128 2.60 -7.21 -12.12
CA PRO A 128 2.91 -7.68 -13.47
C PRO A 128 3.85 -8.89 -13.48
N ALA A 129 4.87 -8.93 -12.60
CA ALA A 129 5.78 -10.07 -12.50
C ALA A 129 5.03 -11.34 -12.05
N ALA A 130 4.18 -11.24 -11.03
CA ALA A 130 3.32 -12.33 -10.58
C ALA A 130 2.38 -12.80 -11.69
N ALA A 131 1.76 -11.88 -12.46
CA ALA A 131 0.90 -12.22 -13.59
C ALA A 131 1.60 -13.03 -14.68
N VAL A 132 2.92 -12.86 -14.85
CA VAL A 132 3.73 -13.63 -15.80
C VAL A 132 4.24 -14.93 -15.18
N ALA A 133 4.63 -14.91 -13.90
CA ALA A 133 5.27 -16.03 -13.23
C ALA A 133 4.28 -17.11 -12.74
N PHE A 134 3.09 -16.70 -12.30
CA PHE A 134 2.12 -17.59 -11.66
C PHE A 134 1.21 -18.28 -12.68
N ALA A 135 0.94 -19.56 -12.42
CA ALA A 135 -0.09 -20.33 -13.10
C ALA A 135 -1.28 -20.57 -12.14
N GLY A 136 -2.20 -21.46 -12.55
CA GLY A 136 -3.41 -21.78 -11.78
C GLY A 136 -3.14 -22.15 -10.32
N PRO A 137 -2.23 -23.11 -10.02
CA PRO A 137 -1.96 -23.52 -8.64
C PRO A 137 -1.43 -22.39 -7.75
N GLU A 138 -0.57 -21.52 -8.27
CA GLU A 138 -0.04 -20.38 -7.54
C GLU A 138 -1.16 -19.37 -7.24
N TRP A 139 -2.03 -19.08 -8.21
CA TRP A 139 -3.19 -18.20 -8.01
C TRP A 139 -4.22 -18.77 -7.03
N GLU A 140 -4.46 -20.09 -7.06
CA GLU A 140 -5.31 -20.76 -6.06
C GLU A 140 -4.74 -20.61 -4.65
N ARG A 141 -3.41 -20.70 -4.50
CA ARG A 141 -2.74 -20.48 -3.21
C ARG A 141 -2.83 -19.02 -2.76
N VAL A 142 -2.58 -18.07 -3.66
CA VAL A 142 -2.75 -16.64 -3.35
C VAL A 142 -4.17 -16.39 -2.86
N ALA A 143 -5.19 -16.87 -3.57
CA ALA A 143 -6.58 -16.70 -3.18
C ALA A 143 -6.90 -17.34 -1.82
N ALA A 144 -6.37 -18.54 -1.54
CA ALA A 144 -6.61 -19.24 -0.28
C ALA A 144 -5.93 -18.57 0.92
N LEU A 145 -4.82 -17.87 0.70
CA LEU A 145 -4.07 -17.18 1.76
C LEU A 145 -4.54 -15.74 1.99
N THR A 146 -5.08 -15.10 0.96
CA THR A 146 -5.50 -13.69 1.00
C THR A 146 -6.80 -13.56 1.81
N PRO A 147 -6.82 -12.83 2.93
CA PRO A 147 -8.05 -12.54 3.67
C PRO A 147 -9.03 -11.72 2.82
N ASP A 148 -10.33 -11.95 3.02
CA ASP A 148 -11.38 -11.10 2.43
C ASP A 148 -11.29 -9.66 2.96
N ALA A 149 -11.84 -8.71 2.20
CA ALA A 149 -11.90 -7.29 2.54
C ALA A 149 -12.89 -6.99 3.69
#